data_AF-A5I6Y7-F1
#
_entry.id   AF-A5I6Y7-F1
#
_cell.length_a   1.000
_cell.length_b   1.000
_cell.length_c   1.000
_cell.angle_alpha   90.00
_cell.angle_beta   90.00
_cell.angle_gamma   90.00
#
_symmetry.space_group_name_H-M   'P 1'
#
loop_
_entity.id
_entity.type
_entity.pdbx_description
1 polymer ?
#
loop_
_entity_poly.entity_id
_entity_poly.type
_entity_poly.pdbx_seq_one_letter_code
_entity_poly.pdbx_strand_id
1 'polypeptide(L)'
;MLSSVYKGKIINVRGNCDFSKETPSELIENIGGKRFFITHGNRYDVKYDLAKLRYRALELEADIALFGHTHVSQIEYIDGIWFINPGSPTLPRNGVRSVAIIGIEGDKVVPIIKKI
;
A
#
# COMPACT_ATOMS: atom_id res chain seq x y z
N MET A 1 -13.07 5.74 14.85
CA MET A 1 -12.38 4.73 14.00
C MET A 1 -12.81 4.99 12.56
N LEU A 2 -11.99 4.72 11.53
CA LEU A 2 -12.40 5.02 10.14
C LEU A 2 -13.76 4.38 9.75
N SER A 3 -14.06 3.22 10.33
CA SER A 3 -15.35 2.52 10.21
C SER A 3 -16.58 3.29 10.71
N SER A 4 -16.42 4.30 11.56
CA SER A 4 -17.55 5.13 12.01
C SER A 4 -17.98 6.14 10.95
N VAL A 5 -17.07 6.54 10.06
CA VAL A 5 -17.30 7.59 9.04
C VAL A 5 -17.36 7.05 7.62
N TYR A 6 -16.63 5.97 7.31
CA TYR A 6 -16.63 5.34 6.00
C TYR A 6 -17.45 4.05 6.01
N LYS A 7 -18.40 3.93 5.09
CA LYS A 7 -19.33 2.78 4.99
C LYS A 7 -18.92 1.73 3.97
N GLY A 8 -17.88 1.98 3.18
CA GLY A 8 -17.36 1.01 2.22
C GLY A 8 -16.51 -0.08 2.89
N LYS A 9 -16.03 -1.03 2.09
CA LYS A 9 -15.10 -2.08 2.54
C LYS A 9 -13.82 -1.45 3.08
N ILE A 10 -13.45 -1.81 4.31
CA ILE A 10 -12.18 -1.42 4.94
C ILE A 10 -11.30 -2.66 4.99
N ILE A 11 -10.09 -2.52 4.46
CA ILE A 11 -9.05 -3.54 4.50
C ILE A 11 -7.86 -2.95 5.24
N ASN A 12 -7.29 -3.69 6.18
CA ASN A 12 -6.13 -3.27 6.94
C ASN A 12 -5.15 -4.43 7.13
N VAL A 13 -3.88 -4.07 7.26
CA VAL A 13 -2.77 -4.96 7.58
C VAL A 13 -2.03 -4.43 8.78
N ARG A 14 -1.39 -5.33 9.52
CA ARG A 14 -0.71 -5.01 10.77
C ARG A 14 0.62 -4.31 10.52
N GLY A 15 0.79 -3.13 11.13
CA GLY A 15 2.07 -2.42 11.19
C GLY A 15 2.99 -2.92 12.31
N ASN A 16 4.24 -2.43 12.33
CA ASN A 16 5.19 -2.83 13.37
C ASN A 16 4.85 -2.30 14.77
N CYS A 17 3.97 -1.31 14.88
CA CYS A 17 3.49 -0.75 16.14
C CYS A 17 2.11 -1.31 16.55
N ASP A 18 1.53 -2.21 15.75
CA ASP A 18 0.23 -2.81 16.03
C ASP A 18 0.43 -4.19 16.69
N PHE A 19 0.04 -4.31 17.95
CA PHE A 19 0.29 -5.52 18.75
C PHE A 19 -0.81 -6.59 18.64
N SER A 20 -1.94 -6.26 18.01
CA SER A 20 -3.02 -7.23 17.81
C SER A 20 -2.57 -8.38 16.90
N LYS A 21 -2.83 -9.63 17.33
CA LYS A 21 -2.49 -10.83 16.54
C LYS A 21 -3.56 -11.18 15.49
N GLU A 22 -4.75 -10.60 15.60
CA GLU A 22 -5.89 -10.92 14.74
C GLU A 22 -5.79 -10.28 13.35
N THR A 23 -5.04 -9.17 13.23
CA THR A 23 -4.82 -8.52 11.94
C THR A 23 -3.65 -9.17 11.19
N PRO A 24 -3.82 -9.57 9.91
CA PRO A 24 -2.76 -10.20 9.14
C PRO A 24 -1.63 -9.21 8.83
N SER A 25 -0.39 -9.70 8.72
CA SER A 25 0.78 -8.86 8.35
C SER A 25 0.88 -8.56 6.85
N GLU A 26 0.23 -9.39 6.04
CA GLU A 26 0.09 -9.22 4.61
C GLU A 26 -1.24 -9.81 4.15
N LEU A 27 -1.74 -9.31 3.04
CA LEU A 27 -3.05 -9.69 2.52
C LEU A 27 -3.05 -9.55 0.99
N ILE A 28 -3.81 -10.42 0.33
CA ILE A 28 -4.02 -10.40 -1.11
C ILE A 28 -5.51 -10.21 -1.38
N GLU A 29 -5.86 -9.23 -2.21
CA GLU A 29 -7.25 -8.94 -2.54
C GLU A 29 -7.40 -8.67 -4.03
N ASN A 30 -8.53 -9.07 -4.61
CA ASN A 30 -8.87 -8.74 -5.98
C ASN A 30 -9.87 -7.59 -5.98
N ILE A 31 -9.50 -6.46 -6.58
CA ILE A 31 -10.30 -5.23 -6.61
C ILE A 31 -10.30 -4.70 -8.04
N GLY A 32 -11.47 -4.54 -8.64
CA GLY A 32 -11.59 -4.03 -10.01
C GLY A 32 -10.89 -4.91 -11.05
N GLY A 33 -10.80 -6.23 -10.83
CA GLY A 33 -10.09 -7.15 -11.72
C GLY A 33 -8.57 -7.11 -11.58
N LYS A 34 -8.02 -6.37 -10.62
CA LYS A 34 -6.58 -6.30 -10.34
C LYS A 34 -6.25 -6.97 -9.01
N ARG A 35 -5.11 -7.65 -8.96
CA ARG A 35 -4.59 -8.34 -7.78
C ARG A 35 -3.73 -7.40 -6.96
N PHE A 36 -4.20 -7.08 -5.77
CA PHE A 36 -3.53 -6.24 -4.79
C PHE A 36 -2.78 -7.10 -3.78
N PHE A 37 -1.48 -6.86 -3.64
CA PHE A 37 -0.67 -7.27 -2.50
C PHE A 37 -0.58 -6.11 -1.52
N ILE A 38 -0.98 -6.32 -0.27
CA ILE A 38 -1.07 -5.27 0.75
C ILE A 38 -0.22 -5.69 1.95
N THR A 39 0.70 -4.81 2.36
CA THR A 39 1.52 -5.00 3.57
C THR A 39 1.88 -3.66 4.19
N HIS A 40 2.32 -3.64 5.45
CA HIS A 40 2.88 -2.43 6.03
C HIS A 40 4.30 -2.13 5.49
N GLY A 41 5.05 -3.14 5.04
CA GLY A 41 6.38 -2.98 4.44
C GLY A 41 7.56 -3.13 5.41
N ASN A 42 7.35 -3.10 6.73
CA ASN A 42 8.43 -3.26 7.72
C ASN A 42 9.13 -4.63 7.70
N ARG A 43 8.53 -5.64 7.05
CA ARG A 43 9.11 -6.98 6.87
C ARG A 43 9.92 -7.12 5.57
N TYR A 44 9.93 -6.05 4.75
CA TYR A 44 10.45 -6.04 3.39
C TYR A 44 11.57 -5.01 3.20
N ASP A 45 12.11 -4.45 4.30
CA ASP A 45 13.24 -3.52 4.28
C ASP A 45 13.05 -2.30 3.37
N VAL A 46 11.79 -1.87 3.18
CA VAL A 46 11.36 -0.77 2.28
C VAL A 46 11.96 0.60 2.61
N LYS A 47 12.72 0.73 3.71
CA LYS A 47 13.51 1.92 4.03
C LYS A 47 14.81 2.01 3.23
N TYR A 48 15.31 0.89 2.71
CA TYR A 48 16.56 0.81 1.98
C TYR A 48 16.30 0.70 0.47
N ASP A 49 15.49 -0.28 0.05
CA ASP A 49 15.06 -0.46 -1.33
C ASP A 49 13.73 -1.23 -1.42
N LEU A 50 13.24 -1.45 -2.64
CA LEU A 50 12.02 -2.22 -2.90
C LEU A 50 12.29 -3.69 -3.30
N ALA A 51 13.53 -4.18 -3.25
CA ALA A 51 13.89 -5.46 -3.87
C ALA A 51 13.09 -6.62 -3.26
N LYS A 52 13.08 -6.76 -1.93
CA LYS A 52 12.33 -7.83 -1.25
C LYS A 52 10.82 -7.73 -1.48
N LEU A 53 10.28 -6.51 -1.45
CA LEU A 53 8.86 -6.28 -1.71
C LEU A 53 8.50 -6.64 -3.17
N ARG A 54 9.38 -6.30 -4.11
CA ARG A 54 9.24 -6.60 -5.54
C ARG A 54 9.26 -8.09 -5.81
N TYR A 55 10.23 -8.83 -5.26
CA TYR A 55 10.26 -10.30 -5.40
C TYR A 55 8.97 -10.94 -4.89
N ARG A 56 8.48 -10.49 -3.72
CA ARG A 56 7.21 -10.99 -3.18
C ARG A 56 6.01 -10.65 -4.06
N ALA A 57 5.95 -9.44 -4.59
CA ALA A 57 4.87 -9.02 -5.47
C ALA A 57 4.85 -9.84 -6.77
N LEU A 58 6.03 -10.16 -7.33
CA LEU A 58 6.19 -11.03 -8.50
C LEU A 58 5.75 -12.47 -8.21
N GLU A 59 6.19 -13.05 -7.09
CA GLU A 59 5.75 -14.40 -6.67
C GLU A 59 4.22 -14.50 -6.54
N LEU A 60 3.60 -13.40 -6.12
CA LEU A 60 2.17 -13.31 -5.93
C LEU A 60 1.43 -12.84 -7.19
N GLU A 61 2.11 -12.64 -8.31
CA GLU A 61 1.51 -12.15 -9.57
C GLU A 61 0.65 -10.91 -9.34
N ALA A 62 1.11 -10.00 -8.47
CA ALA A 62 0.35 -8.81 -8.10
C ALA A 62 0.42 -7.76 -9.22
N ASP A 63 -0.71 -7.12 -9.53
CA ASP A 63 -0.73 -5.93 -10.37
C ASP A 63 -0.31 -4.68 -9.57
N ILE A 64 -0.64 -4.68 -8.28
CA ILE A 64 -0.45 -3.53 -7.39
C ILE A 64 0.05 -4.01 -6.03
N ALA A 65 1.16 -3.44 -5.56
CA ALA A 65 1.73 -3.65 -4.24
C ALA A 65 1.59 -2.37 -3.39
N LEU A 66 0.76 -2.42 -2.35
CA LEU A 66 0.57 -1.34 -1.38
C LEU A 66 1.47 -1.55 -0.17
N PHE A 67 2.24 -0.52 0.18
CA PHE A 67 3.14 -0.55 1.33
C PHE A 67 3.18 0.78 2.09
N GLY A 68 3.80 0.78 3.27
CA GLY A 68 3.94 1.96 4.13
C GLY A 68 5.31 2.03 4.79
N HIS A 69 5.33 2.22 6.11
CA HIS A 69 6.53 2.21 6.98
C HIS A 69 7.56 3.34 6.79
N THR A 70 7.79 3.81 5.56
CA THR A 70 8.73 4.91 5.29
C THR A 70 8.15 6.28 5.68
N HIS A 71 6.81 6.41 5.66
CA HIS A 71 6.07 7.67 5.83
C HIS A 71 6.42 8.73 4.78
N VAL A 72 6.86 8.30 3.60
CA VAL A 72 7.19 9.14 2.45
C VAL A 72 6.39 8.60 1.26
N SER A 73 5.58 9.46 0.65
CA SER A 73 4.76 9.06 -0.49
C SER A 73 5.61 8.76 -1.73
N GLN A 74 5.26 7.68 -2.41
CA GLN A 74 6.02 7.15 -3.54
C GLN A 74 5.10 6.32 -4.43
N ILE A 75 5.25 6.48 -5.74
CA ILE A 75 4.61 5.63 -6.75
C ILE A 75 5.71 5.21 -7.71
N GLU A 76 5.89 3.91 -7.88
CA GLU A 76 6.80 3.34 -8.88
C GLU A 76 6.10 2.27 -9.69
N TYR A 77 6.51 2.13 -10.96
CA TYR A 77 6.03 1.07 -11.84
C TYR A 77 7.24 0.25 -12.28
N ILE A 78 7.33 -0.99 -11.77
CA ILE A 78 8.48 -1.88 -11.98
C ILE A 78 7.95 -3.27 -12.33
N ASP A 79 8.50 -3.88 -13.38
CA ASP A 79 8.10 -5.21 -13.88
C ASP A 79 6.60 -5.41 -14.08
N GLY A 80 5.91 -4.35 -14.52
CA GLY A 80 4.47 -4.42 -14.73
C GLY A 80 3.62 -4.21 -13.48
N ILE A 81 4.25 -4.00 -12.31
CA ILE A 81 3.58 -3.87 -11.00
C ILE A 81 3.66 -2.42 -10.50
N TRP A 82 2.56 -1.89 -9.99
CA TRP A 82 2.53 -0.61 -9.28
C TRP A 82 2.91 -0.77 -7.81
N PHE A 83 4.01 -0.17 -7.38
CA PHE A 83 4.41 -0.06 -5.99
C PHE A 83 3.98 1.29 -5.44
N ILE A 84 3.08 1.29 -4.45
CA ILE A 84 2.44 2.51 -3.97
C ILE A 84 2.59 2.62 -2.46
N ASN A 85 3.25 3.68 -2.04
CA ASN A 85 3.27 4.15 -0.66
C ASN A 85 2.50 5.47 -0.57
N PRO A 86 1.39 5.53 0.19
CA PRO A 86 0.59 6.75 0.29
C PRO A 86 1.28 7.85 1.11
N GLY A 87 2.41 7.54 1.77
CA GLY A 87 3.02 8.40 2.78
C GLY A 87 2.30 8.26 4.13
N SER A 88 2.26 9.35 4.89
CA SER A 88 1.53 9.38 6.16
C SER A 88 0.59 10.58 6.20
N PRO A 89 -0.70 10.38 6.53
CA PRO A 89 -1.65 11.49 6.67
C PRO A 89 -1.40 12.31 7.94
N THR A 90 -0.70 11.76 8.93
CA THR A 90 -0.54 12.39 10.26
C THR A 90 0.92 12.68 10.60
N LEU A 91 1.85 11.79 10.25
CA LEU A 91 3.26 11.80 10.67
C LEU A 91 4.21 11.62 9.46
N PRO A 92 4.23 12.53 8.47
CA PRO A 92 5.10 12.42 7.31
C PRO A 92 6.57 12.65 7.68
N ARG A 93 7.50 11.92 7.06
CA ARG A 93 8.95 12.11 7.27
C ARG A 93 9.60 13.13 6.33
N ASN A 94 8.92 13.48 5.25
CA ASN A 94 9.34 14.51 4.29
C ASN A 94 8.54 15.83 4.44
N GLY A 95 7.77 15.97 5.52
CA GLY A 95 6.92 17.15 5.77
C GLY A 95 5.64 17.21 4.93
N VAL A 96 5.36 16.23 4.07
CA VAL A 96 4.18 16.22 3.20
C VAL A 96 3.17 15.19 3.69
N ARG A 97 2.05 15.66 4.24
CA ARG A 97 0.91 14.79 4.56
C ARG A 97 0.22 14.37 3.28
N SER A 98 -0.07 13.08 3.15
CA SER A 98 -0.66 12.56 1.93
C SER A 98 -1.43 11.26 2.12
N VAL A 99 -2.27 10.98 1.13
CA VAL A 99 -2.92 9.70 0.86
C VAL A 99 -2.75 9.35 -0.61
N ALA A 100 -3.02 8.10 -0.99
CA ALA A 100 -3.08 7.68 -2.39
C ALA A 100 -4.53 7.42 -2.82
N ILE A 101 -4.86 7.80 -4.05
CA ILE A 101 -6.12 7.45 -4.72
C ILE A 101 -5.75 6.63 -5.96
N ILE A 102 -6.41 5.50 -6.15
CA ILE A 102 -6.14 4.59 -7.27
C ILE A 102 -7.43 4.45 -8.07
N GLY A 103 -7.44 4.99 -9.29
CA GLY A 103 -8.50 4.75 -10.27
C GLY A 103 -8.23 3.45 -11.03
N ILE A 104 -9.26 2.63 -11.21
CA ILE A 104 -9.22 1.42 -12.04
C ILE A 104 -10.37 1.50 -13.05
N GLU A 105 -10.02 1.51 -14.33
CA GLU A 105 -10.97 1.53 -15.46
C GLU A 105 -10.59 0.44 -16.45
N GLY A 106 -11.27 -0.71 -16.36
CA GLY A 106 -10.85 -1.91 -17.09
C GLY A 106 -9.43 -2.31 -16.70
N ASP A 107 -8.54 -2.39 -17.68
CA ASP A 107 -7.13 -2.71 -17.43
C ASP A 107 -6.26 -1.53 -16.98
N LYS A 108 -6.77 -0.31 -17.12
CA LYS A 108 -6.00 0.89 -16.82
C LYS A 108 -6.02 1.18 -15.32
N VAL A 109 -4.83 1.30 -14.74
CA VAL A 109 -4.61 1.70 -13.34
C VAL A 109 -4.00 3.10 -13.32
N VAL A 110 -4.61 4.02 -12.58
CA VAL A 110 -4.15 5.42 -12.44
C VAL A 110 -3.97 5.75 -10.96
N PRO A 111 -2.77 5.57 -10.40
CA PRO A 111 -2.47 5.94 -9.03
C PRO A 111 -2.04 7.41 -8.92
N ILE A 112 -2.54 8.12 -7.91
CA ILE A 112 -2.23 9.53 -7.66
C ILE A 112 -1.99 9.74 -6.16
N ILE A 113 -0.92 10.46 -5.81
CA ILE A 113 -0.71 10.97 -4.46
C ILE A 113 -1.48 12.28 -4.29
N LYS A 114 -2.39 12.31 -3.32
CA LYS A 114 -3.13 13.50 -2.90
C LYS A 114 -2.54 14.03 -1.60
N LYS A 115 -2.03 15.26 -1.63
CA LYS A 115 -1.59 15.99 -0.44
C LYS A 115 -2.81 16.49 0.35
N ILE A 116 -2.73 16.47 1.68
CA ILE A 116 -3.80 16.86 2.61
C ILE A 116 -3.30 17.74 3.75
#